data_AF-I0QWN4-F1
#
_entry.id   AF-I0QWN4-F1
#
_cell.length_a   1.000
_cell.length_b   1.000
_cell.length_c   1.000
_cell.angle_alpha   90.00
_cell.angle_beta   90.00
_cell.angle_gamma   90.00
#
_symmetry.space_group_name_H-M   'P 1'
#
loop_
_entity.id
_entity.type
_entity.pdbx_description
1 polymer ?
#
loop_
_entity_poly.entity_id
_entity_poly.type
_entity_poly.pdbx_seq_one_letter_code
_entity_poly.pdbx_strand_id
1 'polypeptide(L)'
;MKGEIYNRCDDKDFDITIKVESLNDLKSGASKVVLLTNTLHIPHVKTCSASVTPDKISFGDVTRGKTNTKNLNYDIKGGGRISFTSSSMDNGHLYLGNSSDMNISVPKKFIGPMYIWETPFHSNSGIIPMELNVSTKADSGESSATLTATLNCP
;
A
#
# COMPACT_ATOMS: atom_id res chain seq x y z
N MET A 1 37.87 10.50 -15.90
CA MET A 1 36.43 10.77 -16.01
C MET A 1 35.69 9.81 -15.08
N LYS A 2 34.71 10.29 -14.30
CA LYS A 2 33.78 9.45 -13.54
C LYS A 2 32.41 9.56 -14.21
N GLY A 3 31.74 8.44 -14.41
CA GLY A 3 30.36 8.36 -14.89
C GLY A 3 29.58 7.43 -13.97
N GLU A 4 28.31 7.73 -13.76
CA GLU A 4 27.40 6.96 -12.91
C GLU A 4 26.31 6.35 -13.79
N ILE A 5 25.92 5.11 -13.49
CA ILE A 5 24.83 4.42 -14.19
C ILE A 5 23.70 4.17 -13.18
N TYR A 6 22.49 4.56 -13.55
CA TYR A 6 21.29 4.44 -12.70
C TYR A 6 20.27 3.52 -13.37
N ASN A 7 19.75 2.55 -12.61
CA ASN A 7 18.55 1.79 -13.00
C ASN A 7 17.31 2.65 -12.73
N ARG A 8 16.51 2.94 -13.77
CA ARG A 8 15.20 3.63 -13.67
C ARG A 8 14.03 2.75 -14.12
N CYS A 9 14.23 1.44 -14.19
CA CYS A 9 13.18 0.48 -14.55
C CYS A 9 12.46 0.00 -13.28
N ASP A 10 11.13 -0.01 -13.32
CA ASP A 10 10.30 -0.21 -12.13
C ASP A 10 10.11 -1.68 -11.71
N ASP A 11 10.52 -2.66 -12.54
CA ASP A 11 10.08 -4.04 -12.36
C ASP A 11 11.13 -5.14 -12.59
N LYS A 12 12.36 -4.81 -13.00
CA LYS A 12 13.39 -5.83 -13.30
C LYS A 12 14.78 -5.42 -12.87
N ASP A 13 15.46 -6.38 -12.25
CA ASP A 13 16.91 -6.35 -12.15
C ASP A 13 17.49 -6.36 -13.56
N PHE A 14 18.64 -5.70 -13.74
CA PHE A 14 19.38 -5.87 -14.96
C PHE A 14 20.86 -6.03 -14.69
N ASP A 15 21.48 -6.78 -15.58
CA ASP A 15 22.90 -7.03 -15.61
C ASP A 15 23.52 -6.14 -16.69
N ILE A 16 24.41 -5.24 -16.30
CA ILE A 16 25.22 -4.50 -17.26
C ILE A 16 26.51 -5.26 -17.48
N THR A 17 26.76 -5.63 -18.73
CA THR A 17 28.10 -6.03 -19.18
C THR A 17 28.72 -4.86 -19.91
N ILE A 18 29.79 -4.29 -19.34
CA ILE A 18 30.55 -3.22 -19.99
C ILE A 18 31.62 -3.90 -20.85
N LYS A 19 31.77 -3.49 -22.10
CA LYS A 19 32.87 -3.98 -22.94
C LYS A 19 33.78 -2.81 -23.24
N VAL A 20 35.03 -2.89 -22.79
CA VAL A 20 36.05 -1.89 -23.10
C VAL A 20 36.97 -2.49 -24.17
N GLU A 21 36.90 -1.93 -25.37
CA GLU A 21 37.79 -2.29 -26.47
C GLU A 21 38.84 -1.19 -26.63
N SER A 22 40.12 -1.53 -26.51
CA SER A 22 41.20 -0.62 -26.86
C SER A 22 41.59 -0.86 -28.31
N LEU A 23 41.40 0.14 -29.16
CA LEU A 23 41.94 0.17 -30.52
C LEU A 23 43.32 0.79 -30.47
N ASN A 24 44.36 -0.05 -30.48
CA ASN A 24 45.71 0.41 -30.77
C ASN A 24 45.90 0.39 -32.28
N ASP A 25 45.87 1.56 -32.91
CA ASP A 25 46.19 1.72 -34.32
C ASP A 25 47.72 1.65 -34.48
N LEU A 26 48.21 0.41 -34.51
CA LEU A 26 49.56 0.10 -34.94
C LEU A 26 49.49 0.01 -36.47
N LYS A 27 50.22 0.86 -37.19
CA LYS A 27 50.41 0.77 -38.65
C LYS A 27 50.98 -0.59 -39.15
N SER A 28 50.96 -1.68 -38.36
CA SER A 28 51.89 -2.82 -38.44
C SER A 28 51.36 -4.21 -37.99
N GLY A 29 50.05 -4.49 -38.00
CA GLY A 29 49.51 -5.80 -37.56
C GLY A 29 48.81 -5.70 -36.21
N ALA A 30 47.50 -5.43 -36.27
CA ALA A 30 46.67 -5.09 -35.13
C ALA A 30 46.38 -6.30 -34.22
N SER A 31 46.66 -6.17 -32.93
CA SER A 31 46.12 -7.06 -31.89
C SER A 31 45.03 -6.32 -31.11
N LYS A 32 43.79 -6.82 -31.18
CA LYS A 32 42.65 -6.30 -30.45
C LYS A 32 42.70 -6.80 -29.00
N VAL A 33 42.92 -5.90 -28.04
CA VAL A 33 42.79 -6.24 -26.61
C VAL A 33 41.34 -5.95 -26.20
N VAL A 34 40.58 -7.02 -25.97
CA VAL A 34 39.24 -6.92 -25.37
C VAL A 34 39.39 -7.11 -23.87
N LEU A 35 39.14 -6.07 -23.09
CA LEU A 35 38.95 -6.20 -21.66
C LEU A 35 37.51 -6.68 -21.43
N LEU A 36 37.37 -7.95 -21.04
CA LEU A 36 36.12 -8.50 -20.52
C LEU A 36 35.91 -7.92 -19.12
N THR A 37 34.86 -7.13 -18.92
CA THR A 37 34.51 -6.66 -17.57
C THR A 37 33.64 -7.69 -16.88
N ASN A 38 33.63 -7.64 -15.55
CA ASN A 38 32.64 -8.36 -14.76
C ASN A 38 31.24 -7.81 -15.04
N THR A 39 30.25 -8.68 -15.05
CA THR A 39 28.83 -8.30 -15.07
C THR A 39 28.50 -7.56 -13.78
N LEU A 40 27.96 -6.34 -13.89
CA LEU A 40 27.44 -5.57 -12.76
C LEU A 40 25.94 -5.81 -12.67
N HIS A 41 25.52 -6.48 -11.59
CA HIS A 41 24.10 -6.63 -11.26
C HIS A 41 23.58 -5.35 -10.61
N ILE A 42 22.55 -4.74 -11.20
CA ILE A 42 21.87 -3.58 -10.61
C ILE A 42 20.47 -4.02 -10.16
N PRO A 43 20.25 -4.20 -8.84
CA PRO A 43 18.95 -4.62 -8.34
C PRO A 43 17.91 -3.53 -8.57
N HIS A 44 16.67 -3.91 -8.86
CA HIS A 44 15.54 -3.00 -8.91
C HIS A 44 15.22 -2.44 -7.52
N VAL A 45 14.83 -1.18 -7.46
CA VAL A 45 14.24 -0.61 -6.24
C VAL A 45 12.80 -1.08 -6.19
N LYS A 46 12.47 -2.00 -5.26
CA LYS A 46 11.08 -2.37 -5.00
C LYS A 46 10.32 -1.14 -4.53
N THR A 47 9.46 -0.62 -5.39
CA THR A 47 8.51 0.42 -5.01
C THR A 47 7.16 -0.24 -4.70
N CYS A 48 6.62 0.11 -3.55
CA CYS A 48 5.29 -0.27 -3.13
C CYS A 48 4.43 0.99 -3.07
N SER A 49 3.18 0.88 -3.49
CA SER A 49 2.22 1.96 -3.39
C SER A 49 0.85 1.42 -3.09
N ALA A 50 -0.01 2.25 -2.53
CA ALA A 50 -1.38 1.88 -2.26
C ALA A 50 -2.32 3.06 -2.46
N SER A 51 -3.56 2.75 -2.80
CA SER A 51 -4.66 3.69 -2.83
C SER A 51 -5.86 3.10 -2.08
N VAL A 52 -6.61 3.99 -1.45
CA VAL A 52 -7.84 3.67 -0.73
C VAL A 52 -8.92 4.62 -1.24
N THR A 53 -10.08 4.07 -1.63
CA THR A 53 -11.17 4.87 -2.21
C THR A 53 -12.54 4.45 -1.69
N PRO A 54 -13.44 5.40 -1.36
CA PRO A 54 -13.21 6.84 -1.35
C PRO A 54 -12.34 7.27 -0.15
N ASP A 55 -11.79 8.48 -0.22
CA ASP A 55 -11.07 9.16 0.88
C ASP A 55 -12.01 9.62 2.00
N LYS A 56 -13.26 9.92 1.65
CA LYS A 56 -14.36 10.23 2.59
C LYS A 56 -15.53 9.28 2.40
N ILE A 57 -15.95 8.64 3.48
CA ILE A 57 -17.15 7.81 3.52
C ILE A 57 -18.24 8.59 4.27
N SER A 58 -19.39 8.77 3.65
CA SER A 58 -20.57 9.32 4.29
C SER A 58 -21.71 8.32 4.24
N PHE A 59 -22.35 8.12 5.38
CA PHE A 59 -23.58 7.31 5.52
C PHE A 59 -24.85 8.16 5.34
N GLY A 60 -24.74 9.48 5.23
CA GLY A 60 -25.88 10.40 5.14
C GLY A 60 -26.72 10.41 6.42
N ASP A 61 -28.02 10.68 6.28
CA ASP A 61 -28.97 10.60 7.38
C ASP A 61 -29.20 9.14 7.77
N VAL A 62 -28.92 8.82 9.04
CA VAL A 62 -29.00 7.46 9.56
C VAL A 62 -30.09 7.35 10.62
N THR A 63 -30.88 6.27 10.56
CA THR A 63 -31.93 6.01 11.54
C THR A 63 -31.40 5.11 12.65
N ARG A 64 -31.74 5.47 13.90
CA ARG A 64 -31.51 4.60 15.07
C ARG A 64 -32.09 3.20 14.88
N GLY A 65 -31.39 2.20 15.35
CA GLY A 65 -31.79 0.78 15.27
C GLY A 65 -31.67 0.17 13.88
N LYS A 66 -31.11 0.89 12.89
CA LYS A 66 -30.85 0.37 11.55
C LYS A 66 -29.36 0.25 11.27
N THR A 67 -29.01 -0.77 10.50
CA THR A 67 -27.66 -0.95 9.96
C THR A 67 -27.60 -0.34 8.55
N ASN A 68 -26.49 0.31 8.24
CA ASN A 68 -26.21 0.86 6.91
C ASN A 68 -24.86 0.35 6.42
N THR A 69 -24.74 0.10 5.11
CA THR A 69 -23.51 -0.44 4.51
C THR A 69 -22.84 0.55 3.57
N LYS A 70 -21.51 0.57 3.61
CA LYS A 70 -20.64 1.28 2.66
C LYS A 70 -19.43 0.42 2.35
N ASN A 71 -18.78 0.73 1.23
CA ASN A 71 -17.59 0.01 0.78
C ASN A 71 -16.38 0.93 0.80
N LEU A 72 -15.26 0.39 1.23
CA LEU A 72 -13.94 0.99 1.10
C LEU A 72 -13.10 0.09 0.20
N ASN A 73 -12.69 0.59 -0.95
CA ASN A 73 -11.85 -0.15 -1.88
C ASN A 73 -10.38 0.12 -1.58
N TYR A 74 -9.54 -0.88 -1.79
CA TYR A 74 -8.09 -0.73 -1.72
C TYR A 74 -7.43 -1.33 -2.96
N ASP A 75 -6.30 -0.76 -3.35
CA ASP A 75 -5.39 -1.28 -4.37
C ASP A 75 -3.95 -1.08 -3.89
N ILE A 76 -3.13 -2.12 -4.00
CA ILE A 76 -1.75 -2.24 -3.51
C ILE A 76 -0.89 -2.71 -4.68
N LYS A 77 0.14 -1.94 -5.01
CA LYS A 77 1.17 -2.29 -6.01
C LYS A 77 2.48 -2.58 -5.29
N GLY A 78 3.26 -3.52 -5.83
CA GLY A 78 4.54 -3.92 -5.24
C GLY A 78 4.44 -4.84 -4.01
N GLY A 79 3.22 -5.28 -3.66
CA GLY A 79 2.96 -6.16 -2.52
C GLY A 79 2.84 -5.43 -1.17
N GLY A 80 2.59 -6.20 -0.10
CA GLY A 80 2.40 -5.67 1.26
C GLY A 80 0.95 -5.78 1.75
N ARG A 81 0.61 -4.94 2.74
CA ARG A 81 -0.74 -4.81 3.31
C ARG A 81 -1.00 -3.37 3.75
N ILE A 82 -2.26 -2.97 3.80
CA ILE A 82 -2.67 -1.71 4.42
C ILE A 82 -3.23 -2.02 5.81
N SER A 83 -2.71 -1.33 6.82
CA SER A 83 -3.27 -1.33 8.17
C SER A 83 -4.03 -0.03 8.39
N PHE A 84 -5.27 -0.13 8.90
CA PHE A 84 -6.12 1.01 9.20
C PHE A 84 -6.27 1.17 10.71
N THR A 85 -5.93 2.36 11.20
CA THR A 85 -5.94 2.69 12.63
C THR A 85 -6.72 3.95 12.90
N SER A 86 -7.31 4.06 14.09
CA SER A 86 -7.95 5.28 14.58
C SER A 86 -7.81 5.34 16.10
N SER A 87 -7.75 6.56 16.65
CA SER A 87 -7.85 6.76 18.11
C SER A 87 -9.22 6.37 18.66
N SER A 88 -10.25 6.32 17.82
CA SER A 88 -11.60 5.92 18.18
C SER A 88 -11.87 4.44 17.88
N MET A 89 -10.83 3.66 17.60
CA MET A 89 -10.95 2.23 17.34
C MET A 89 -10.79 1.45 18.65
N ASP A 90 -11.72 0.53 18.90
CA ASP A 90 -11.63 -0.42 20.01
C ASP A 90 -12.23 -1.78 19.59
N ASN A 91 -11.55 -2.86 19.96
CA ASN A 91 -11.93 -4.25 19.67
C ASN A 91 -12.38 -4.53 18.21
N GLY A 92 -11.79 -3.85 17.22
CA GLY A 92 -12.09 -4.06 15.80
C GLY A 92 -13.29 -3.25 15.30
N HIS A 93 -13.82 -2.36 16.13
CA HIS A 93 -14.88 -1.43 15.82
C HIS A 93 -14.34 -0.01 15.79
N LEU A 94 -14.77 0.78 14.81
CA LEU A 94 -14.49 2.21 14.74
C LEU A 94 -15.68 2.98 15.34
N TYR A 95 -15.52 3.54 16.52
CA TYR A 95 -16.56 4.30 17.19
C TYR A 95 -16.64 5.73 16.66
N LEU A 96 -17.86 6.20 16.41
CA LEU A 96 -18.11 7.54 15.89
C LEU A 96 -18.52 8.48 17.03
N GLY A 97 -17.98 9.69 17.06
CA GLY A 97 -18.26 10.66 18.13
C GLY A 97 -17.82 10.19 19.53
N ASN A 98 -16.89 9.23 19.60
CA ASN A 98 -16.44 8.57 20.84
C ASN A 98 -17.58 7.94 21.68
N SER A 99 -18.65 7.50 21.02
CA SER A 99 -19.79 6.83 21.66
C SER A 99 -19.86 5.36 21.29
N SER A 100 -20.12 4.48 22.28
CA SER A 100 -20.37 3.06 22.04
C SER A 100 -21.67 2.77 21.28
N ASP A 101 -22.57 3.75 21.21
CA ASP A 101 -23.88 3.64 20.57
C ASP A 101 -23.82 3.79 19.04
N MET A 102 -22.68 4.21 18.48
CA MET A 102 -22.49 4.34 17.04
C MET A 102 -21.11 3.87 16.62
N ASN A 103 -21.05 2.76 15.88
CA ASN A 103 -19.77 2.20 15.43
C ASN A 103 -19.84 1.62 14.02
N ILE A 104 -18.70 1.61 13.36
CA ILE A 104 -18.50 0.90 12.10
C ILE A 104 -17.76 -0.40 12.39
N SER A 105 -18.26 -1.49 11.81
CA SER A 105 -17.66 -2.82 11.88
C SER A 105 -17.28 -3.31 10.49
N VAL A 106 -16.33 -4.23 10.43
CA VAL A 106 -15.90 -4.91 9.20
C VAL A 106 -15.89 -6.43 9.42
N PRO A 107 -15.96 -7.25 8.36
CA PRO A 107 -15.84 -8.69 8.49
C PRO A 107 -14.55 -9.10 9.21
N LYS A 108 -14.62 -10.17 10.02
CA LYS A 108 -13.49 -10.67 10.83
C LYS A 108 -12.20 -10.90 10.04
N LYS A 109 -12.27 -11.24 8.74
CA LYS A 109 -11.10 -11.42 7.88
C LYS A 109 -10.28 -10.14 7.68
N PHE A 110 -10.85 -8.97 7.98
CA PHE A 110 -10.19 -7.68 7.93
C PHE A 110 -9.78 -7.19 9.33
N ILE A 111 -10.03 -7.94 10.39
CA ILE A 111 -9.58 -7.57 11.74
C ILE A 111 -8.24 -8.25 11.98
N GLY A 112 -7.20 -7.43 12.05
CA GLY A 112 -5.82 -7.86 12.28
C GLY A 112 -5.47 -8.03 13.75
N PRO A 113 -4.18 -8.32 14.04
CA PRO A 113 -3.66 -8.32 15.40
C PRO A 113 -3.86 -6.94 16.05
N MET A 114 -4.00 -6.91 17.38
CA MET A 114 -4.30 -5.68 18.15
C MET A 114 -5.64 -5.02 17.80
N TYR A 115 -6.56 -5.75 17.15
CA TYR A 115 -7.91 -5.28 16.84
C TYR A 115 -7.98 -4.06 15.92
N ILE A 116 -6.93 -3.83 15.12
CA ILE A 116 -6.95 -2.87 14.01
C ILE A 116 -7.54 -3.52 12.75
N TRP A 117 -7.87 -2.73 11.72
CA TRP A 117 -8.25 -3.33 10.44
C TRP A 117 -7.02 -3.53 9.56
N GLU A 118 -6.93 -4.66 8.86
CA GLU A 118 -5.86 -4.94 7.91
C GLU A 118 -6.41 -5.59 6.63
N THR A 119 -5.82 -5.25 5.49
CA THR A 119 -6.09 -5.97 4.24
C THR A 119 -5.47 -7.37 4.30
N PRO A 120 -6.11 -8.39 3.71
CA PRO A 120 -5.54 -9.73 3.60
C PRO A 120 -4.15 -9.73 2.95
N PHE A 121 -3.25 -10.55 3.49
CA PHE A 121 -1.92 -10.74 2.93
C PHE A 121 -2.03 -11.31 1.50
N HIS A 122 -1.26 -10.75 0.56
CA HIS A 122 -1.27 -11.08 -0.88
C HIS A 122 -2.51 -10.66 -1.68
N SER A 123 -3.40 -9.87 -1.13
CA SER A 123 -4.47 -9.25 -1.92
C SER A 123 -4.00 -7.89 -2.44
N ASN A 124 -3.74 -7.81 -3.75
CA ASN A 124 -3.35 -6.56 -4.39
C ASN A 124 -4.52 -5.59 -4.55
N SER A 125 -5.77 -6.04 -4.45
CA SER A 125 -6.92 -5.15 -4.45
C SER A 125 -8.16 -5.83 -3.88
N GLY A 126 -9.10 -5.03 -3.38
CA GLY A 126 -10.35 -5.57 -2.86
C GLY A 126 -11.26 -4.54 -2.26
N ILE A 127 -12.31 -5.04 -1.62
CA ILE A 127 -13.36 -4.24 -0.99
C ILE A 127 -13.48 -4.64 0.47
N ILE A 128 -13.41 -3.66 1.36
CA ILE A 128 -13.74 -3.77 2.77
C ILE A 128 -15.19 -3.30 2.93
N PRO A 129 -16.15 -4.21 3.09
CA PRO A 129 -17.52 -3.83 3.42
C PRO A 129 -17.56 -3.36 4.87
N MET A 130 -18.14 -2.19 5.06
CA MET A 130 -18.28 -1.53 6.35
C MET A 130 -19.76 -1.45 6.72
N GLU A 131 -20.07 -1.87 7.93
CA GLU A 131 -21.40 -1.83 8.50
C GLU A 131 -21.45 -0.82 9.64
N LEU A 132 -22.20 0.26 9.42
CA LEU A 132 -22.54 1.23 10.45
C LEU A 132 -23.70 0.70 11.29
N ASN A 133 -23.45 0.51 12.58
CA ASN A 133 -24.43 0.14 13.59
C ASN A 133 -24.81 1.37 14.41
N VAL A 134 -26.09 1.71 14.43
CA VAL A 134 -26.64 2.83 15.22
C VAL A 134 -27.61 2.28 16.27
N SER A 135 -27.23 2.39 17.54
CA SER A 135 -28.05 2.01 18.69
C SER A 135 -29.35 2.82 18.75
N THR A 136 -30.36 2.27 19.40
CA THR A 136 -31.61 3.00 19.72
C THR A 136 -31.39 4.15 20.71
N LYS A 137 -30.25 4.14 21.42
CA LYS A 137 -29.86 5.17 22.39
C LYS A 137 -28.91 6.23 21.84
N ALA A 138 -28.49 6.11 20.58
CA ALA A 138 -27.53 7.04 19.99
C ALA A 138 -28.05 8.48 20.00
N ASP A 139 -27.23 9.42 20.45
CA ASP A 139 -27.57 10.84 20.44
C ASP A 139 -27.80 11.35 19.01
N SER A 140 -28.64 12.37 18.88
CA SER A 140 -28.83 13.05 17.60
C SER A 140 -27.69 14.04 17.36
N GLY A 141 -27.14 14.05 16.15
CA GLY A 141 -26.12 15.01 15.75
C GLY A 141 -25.19 14.43 14.69
N GLU A 142 -24.28 15.28 14.21
CA GLU A 142 -23.21 14.82 13.33
C GLU A 142 -22.14 14.08 14.14
N SER A 143 -21.72 12.93 13.64
CA SER A 143 -20.64 12.13 14.22
C SER A 143 -19.64 11.77 13.14
N SER A 144 -18.36 11.81 13.50
CA SER A 144 -17.28 11.45 12.60
C SER A 144 -16.13 10.79 13.38
N ALA A 145 -15.28 10.09 12.64
CA ALA A 145 -13.99 9.60 13.11
C ALA A 145 -13.00 9.63 11.93
N THR A 146 -11.72 9.74 12.25
CA THR A 146 -10.64 9.68 11.26
C THR A 146 -10.04 8.28 11.25
N LEU A 147 -9.92 7.69 10.07
CA LEU A 147 -9.24 6.42 9.85
C LEU A 147 -7.96 6.66 9.06
N THR A 148 -6.83 6.26 9.62
CA THR A 148 -5.51 6.40 8.99
C THR A 148 -5.13 5.09 8.32
N ALA A 149 -4.92 5.11 7.01
CA ALA A 149 -4.41 3.97 6.24
C ALA A 149 -2.89 4.04 6.13
N THR A 150 -2.19 3.00 6.59
CA THR A 150 -0.73 2.88 6.52
C THR A 150 -0.35 1.70 5.64
N LEU A 151 0.39 1.94 4.57
CA LEU A 151 0.95 0.87 3.74
C LEU A 151 2.19 0.29 4.42
N ASN A 152 2.17 -1.01 4.65
CA ASN A 152 3.30 -1.79 5.13
C ASN A 152 3.86 -2.61 3.97
N CYS A 153 5.03 -2.20 3.49
CA CYS A 153 5.72 -2.85 2.39
C CYS A 153 6.60 -4.00 2.89
N PRO A 154 6.77 -5.07 2.09
CA PRO A 154 7.65 -6.19 2.41
C PRO A 154 9.13 -5.83 2.35
#